data_AF-A0A7K2WA93-F1
#
_entry.id   AF-A0A7K2WA93-F1
#
_cell.length_a   1.000
_cell.length_b   1.000
_cell.length_c   1.000
_cell.angle_alpha   90.00
_cell.angle_beta   90.00
_cell.angle_gamma   90.00
#
_symmetry.space_group_name_H-M   'P 1'
#
loop_
_entity.id
_entity.type
_entity.pdbx_description
1 polymer ?
#
loop_
_entity_poly.entity_id
_entity_poly.type
_entity_poly.pdbx_seq_one_letter_code
_entity_poly.pdbx_strand_id
1 'polypeptide(L)'
;MRLGYFLTTIALFLIFVVTLVIQLRSRRYNPFFYWTVILSTSMAGTTMSDFMNRDAGAEYLSNGATELGRGPQGLGLGYPAGAALLISVLLVIFLVWKLSGMTFQIRDIVTFRDEALFWSAILVSNTLGTSMGDFLSDSSGLGYAGGALLVTGVLVVLMALMKAPAVPNVLLFWIAFVLTRPLGATAGDFLTKPAAKGGLDLGTVGSSAVLLVVLFGLMAHAQVRERRTSAARA
;
A
#
# COMPACT_ATOMS: atom_id res chain seq x y z
N MET A 1 -5.79 -3.64 23.21
CA MET A 1 -4.91 -2.60 23.79
C MET A 1 -5.40 -1.24 23.29
N ARG A 2 -5.70 -0.28 24.18
CA ARG A 2 -6.20 1.06 23.79
C ARG A 2 -5.04 2.05 23.66
N LEU A 3 -4.04 1.73 22.82
CA LEU A 3 -3.06 2.74 22.41
C LEU A 3 -3.80 3.68 21.45
N GLY A 4 -3.79 4.99 21.74
CA GLY A 4 -4.42 5.97 20.84
C GLY A 4 -3.78 5.93 19.44
N TYR A 5 -4.56 6.22 18.40
CA TYR A 5 -4.13 6.20 16.99
C TYR A 5 -2.79 6.90 16.76
N PHE A 6 -2.60 8.07 17.37
CA PHE A 6 -1.35 8.84 17.28
C PHE A 6 -0.12 8.06 17.78
N LEU A 7 -0.22 7.42 18.97
CA LEU A 7 0.85 6.60 19.53
C LEU A 7 1.15 5.38 18.65
N THR A 8 0.11 4.74 18.11
CA THR A 8 0.30 3.59 17.21
C THR A 8 0.96 4.00 15.89
N THR A 9 0.57 5.13 15.31
CA THR A 9 1.20 5.65 14.09
C THR A 9 2.66 5.98 14.33
N ILE A 10 2.99 6.69 15.42
CA ILE A 10 4.39 6.99 15.76
C ILE A 10 5.18 5.70 16.00
N ALA A 11 4.65 4.76 16.78
CA ALA A 11 5.35 3.52 17.08
C ALA A 11 5.63 2.71 15.81
N LEU A 12 4.64 2.52 14.93
CA LEU A 12 4.80 1.77 13.69
C LEU A 12 5.70 2.50 12.69
N PHE A 13 5.63 3.83 12.63
CA PHE A 13 6.54 4.62 11.82
C PHE A 13 7.99 4.51 12.32
N LEU A 14 8.23 4.57 13.63
CA LEU A 14 9.55 4.36 14.21
C LEU A 14 10.09 2.95 13.93
N ILE A 15 9.24 1.91 14.05
CA ILE A 15 9.60 0.54 13.67
C ILE A 15 10.01 0.48 12.19
N PHE A 16 9.24 1.10 11.31
CA PHE A 16 9.60 1.20 9.89
C PHE A 16 10.95 1.90 9.69
N VAL A 17 11.19 3.05 10.32
CA VAL A 17 12.47 3.76 10.21
C VAL A 17 13.64 2.90 10.70
N VAL A 18 13.50 2.21 11.83
CA VAL A 18 14.55 1.32 12.37
C VAL A 18 14.83 0.17 11.41
N THR A 19 13.80 -0.53 10.94
CA THR A 19 13.97 -1.65 10.01
C THR A 19 14.55 -1.20 8.67
N LEU A 20 14.15 -0.02 8.18
CA LEU A 20 14.70 0.59 6.97
C LEU A 20 16.18 0.91 7.15
N VAL A 21 16.58 1.54 8.25
CA VAL A 21 17.99 1.85 8.52
C VAL A 21 18.83 0.57 8.61
N ILE A 22 18.31 -0.50 9.20
CA ILE A 22 18.98 -1.80 9.25
C ILE A 22 19.17 -2.36 7.83
N GLN A 23 18.12 -2.32 7.00
CA GLN A 23 18.17 -2.77 5.61
C GLN A 23 19.20 -1.96 4.80
N LEU A 24 19.14 -0.63 4.85
CA LEU A 24 20.04 0.26 4.12
C LEU A 24 21.51 0.15 4.56
N ARG A 25 21.78 -0.32 5.79
CA ARG A 25 23.14 -0.57 6.30
C ARG A 25 23.64 -1.98 5.96
N SER A 26 22.77 -2.90 5.57
CA SER A 26 23.14 -4.27 5.24
C SER A 26 23.86 -4.33 3.89
N ARG A 27 25.15 -4.68 3.89
CA ARG A 27 25.96 -4.78 2.66
C ARG A 27 25.68 -6.03 1.81
N ARG A 28 24.78 -6.92 2.26
CA ARG A 28 24.37 -8.12 1.53
C ARG A 28 22.85 -8.21 1.49
N TYR A 29 22.33 -8.67 0.35
CA TYR A 29 20.90 -8.96 0.21
C TYR A 29 20.50 -10.03 1.23
N ASN A 30 19.68 -9.64 2.20
CA ASN A 30 19.08 -10.54 3.16
C ASN A 30 17.55 -10.51 2.96
N PRO A 31 16.95 -11.63 2.50
CA PRO A 31 15.51 -11.71 2.32
C PRO A 31 14.72 -11.33 3.58
N PHE A 32 15.21 -11.67 4.78
CA PHE A 32 14.50 -11.39 6.03
C PHE A 32 14.37 -9.89 6.30
N PHE A 33 15.44 -9.12 6.12
CA PHE A 33 15.41 -7.67 6.32
C PHE A 33 14.51 -7.00 5.27
N TYR A 34 14.61 -7.42 4.01
CA TYR A 34 13.76 -6.91 2.94
C TYR A 34 12.27 -7.13 3.22
N TRP A 35 11.88 -8.35 3.58
CA TRP A 35 10.49 -8.66 3.91
C TRP A 35 10.00 -7.96 5.19
N THR A 36 10.88 -7.77 6.19
CA THR A 36 10.55 -7.01 7.40
C THR A 36 10.28 -5.54 7.07
N VAL A 37 11.08 -4.92 6.20
CA VAL A 37 10.82 -3.55 5.75
C VAL A 37 9.52 -3.48 4.97
N ILE A 38 9.23 -4.45 4.09
CA ILE A 38 7.95 -4.53 3.36
C ILE A 38 6.75 -4.61 4.30
N LEU A 39 6.82 -5.47 5.32
CA LEU A 39 5.73 -5.61 6.28
C LEU A 39 5.54 -4.34 7.11
N SER A 40 6.63 -3.78 7.63
CA SER A 40 6.58 -2.56 8.44
C SER A 40 6.14 -1.33 7.66
N THR A 41 6.57 -1.16 6.40
CA THR A 41 6.12 -0.03 5.55
C THR A 41 4.63 -0.13 5.23
N SER A 42 4.09 -1.34 5.07
CA SER A 42 2.65 -1.51 4.85
C SER A 42 1.86 -1.10 6.08
N MET A 43 2.28 -1.55 7.27
CA MET A 43 1.63 -1.18 8.54
C MET A 43 1.74 0.32 8.83
N ALA A 44 2.93 0.90 8.63
CA ALA A 44 3.16 2.33 8.79
C ALA A 44 2.31 3.15 7.82
N GLY A 45 2.24 2.75 6.54
CA GLY A 45 1.44 3.44 5.53
C GLY A 45 -0.05 3.49 5.85
N THR A 46 -0.63 2.37 6.31
CA THR A 46 -2.05 2.34 6.72
C THR A 46 -2.31 3.29 7.89
N THR A 47 -1.48 3.24 8.94
CA THR A 47 -1.68 4.13 10.10
C THR A 47 -1.39 5.61 9.81
N MET A 48 -0.51 5.90 8.85
CA MET A 48 -0.27 7.26 8.38
C MET A 48 -1.46 7.77 7.56
N SER A 49 -2.06 6.93 6.72
CA SER A 49 -3.28 7.24 5.98
C SER A 49 -4.45 7.53 6.93
N ASP A 50 -4.66 6.67 7.91
CA ASP A 50 -5.71 6.87 8.92
C ASP A 50 -5.50 8.17 9.70
N PHE A 51 -4.25 8.43 10.13
CA PHE A 51 -3.91 9.67 10.81
C PHE A 51 -4.08 10.92 9.92
N MET A 52 -3.84 10.84 8.61
CA MET A 52 -4.02 11.99 7.73
C MET A 52 -5.49 12.32 7.46
N ASN A 53 -6.30 11.29 7.21
CA ASN A 53 -7.63 11.47 6.65
C ASN A 53 -8.75 11.51 7.70
N ARG A 54 -8.59 10.81 8.83
CA ARG A 54 -9.66 10.72 9.83
C ARG A 54 -9.74 11.99 10.67
N ASP A 55 -10.97 12.31 11.09
CA ASP A 55 -11.26 13.51 11.86
C ASP A 55 -10.55 13.55 13.21
N ALA A 56 -10.15 14.76 13.62
CA ALA A 56 -9.69 15.08 14.96
C ALA A 56 -10.84 15.10 16.01
N GLY A 57 -12.03 14.61 15.63
CA GLY A 57 -13.26 14.74 16.40
C GLY A 57 -13.17 14.13 17.80
N ALA A 58 -13.64 14.88 18.79
CA ALA A 58 -13.69 14.51 20.20
C ALA A 58 -14.57 13.28 20.51
N GLU A 59 -15.24 12.68 19.51
CA GLU A 59 -16.22 11.60 19.68
C GLU A 59 -15.62 10.31 20.27
N TYR A 60 -14.32 10.06 20.08
CA TYR A 60 -13.60 8.95 20.72
C TYR A 60 -12.81 9.35 21.97
N LEU A 61 -12.91 10.61 22.41
CA LEU A 61 -12.50 11.00 23.76
C LEU A 61 -13.57 10.52 24.73
N SER A 62 -13.50 9.24 25.12
CA SER A 62 -14.23 8.77 26.29
C SER A 62 -13.89 9.69 27.46
N ASN A 63 -14.86 10.49 27.87
CA ASN A 63 -14.99 11.29 29.10
C ASN A 63 -13.72 11.38 29.96
N GLY A 64 -13.01 12.52 29.89
CA GLY A 64 -12.21 13.01 31.01
C GLY A 64 -10.88 12.31 31.33
N ALA A 65 -10.20 11.67 30.39
CA ALA A 65 -8.87 11.09 30.66
C ALA A 65 -7.74 12.12 30.44
N THR A 66 -7.25 12.70 31.54
CA THR A 66 -6.02 13.51 31.63
C THR A 66 -4.79 12.61 31.78
N GLU A 67 -4.41 11.85 30.74
CA GLU A 67 -3.16 11.07 30.74
C GLU A 67 -2.44 11.11 29.39
N LEU A 68 -1.10 11.02 29.47
CA LEU A 68 -0.11 11.21 28.41
C LEU A 68 -0.38 10.28 27.20
N GLY A 69 -0.86 10.80 26.06
CA GLY A 69 -0.96 10.00 24.83
C GLY A 69 -2.09 10.27 23.84
N ARG A 70 -3.03 11.17 24.12
CA ARG A 70 -4.08 11.56 23.15
C ARG A 70 -3.71 12.86 22.42
N GLY A 71 -2.87 12.76 21.39
CA GLY A 71 -2.78 13.79 20.34
C GLY A 71 -4.03 13.78 19.44
N PRO A 72 -4.13 14.68 18.45
CA PRO A 72 -5.22 14.65 17.46
C PRO A 72 -5.32 13.24 16.84
N GLN A 73 -6.53 12.70 16.73
CA GLN A 73 -6.73 11.32 16.26
C GLN A 73 -6.48 11.18 14.77
N GLY A 74 -6.59 12.28 14.04
CA GLY A 74 -6.05 12.50 12.73
C GLY A 74 -6.02 13.99 12.40
N LEU A 75 -5.51 14.35 11.23
CA LEU A 75 -5.43 15.72 10.72
C LEU A 75 -6.80 16.22 10.21
N GLY A 76 -7.78 15.34 10.00
CA GLY A 76 -9.09 15.70 9.49
C GLY A 76 -9.07 16.27 8.07
N LEU A 77 -8.06 15.91 7.26
CA LEU A 77 -7.98 16.38 5.88
C LEU A 77 -9.12 15.84 5.00
N GLY A 78 -9.66 14.69 5.38
CA GLY A 78 -10.58 13.91 4.56
C GLY A 78 -9.86 13.14 3.44
N TYR A 79 -10.43 11.98 3.11
CA TYR A 79 -9.88 11.06 2.10
C TYR A 79 -9.58 11.69 0.72
N PRO A 80 -10.42 12.59 0.15
CA PRO A 80 -10.11 13.19 -1.14
C PRO A 80 -8.87 14.09 -1.11
N ALA A 81 -8.73 14.93 -0.08
CA ALA A 81 -7.61 15.85 0.05
C ALA A 81 -6.31 15.11 0.39
N GLY A 82 -6.38 14.10 1.27
CA GLY A 82 -5.21 13.27 1.59
C GLY A 82 -4.73 12.45 0.39
N ALA A 83 -5.64 11.87 -0.41
CA ALA A 83 -5.27 11.19 -1.64
C ALA A 83 -4.61 12.15 -2.65
N ALA A 84 -5.15 13.35 -2.84
CA ALA A 84 -4.56 14.37 -3.72
C ALA A 84 -3.16 14.78 -3.26
N LEU A 85 -2.98 15.05 -1.95
CA LEU A 85 -1.69 15.38 -1.37
C LEU A 85 -0.66 14.26 -1.58
N LEU A 86 -1.05 13.01 -1.32
CA LEU A 86 -0.18 11.85 -1.50
C LEU A 86 0.21 11.61 -2.95
N ILE A 87 -0.72 11.85 -3.91
CA ILE A 87 -0.40 11.85 -5.34
C ILE A 87 0.64 12.95 -5.64
N SER A 88 0.45 14.16 -5.16
CA SER A 88 1.40 15.26 -5.38
C SER A 88 2.79 14.92 -4.84
N VAL A 89 2.88 14.39 -3.61
CA VAL A 89 4.15 13.96 -3.00
C VAL A 89 4.79 12.85 -3.82
N LEU A 90 4.01 11.86 -4.26
CA LEU A 90 4.53 10.76 -5.07
C LEU A 90 5.08 11.24 -6.42
N LEU A 91 4.40 12.19 -7.07
CA LEU A 91 4.87 12.83 -8.30
C LEU A 91 6.17 13.61 -8.07
N VAL A 92 6.29 14.32 -6.95
CA VAL A 92 7.53 15.02 -6.58
C VAL A 92 8.67 14.02 -6.37
N ILE A 93 8.43 12.89 -5.69
CA ILE A 93 9.44 11.84 -5.50
C ILE A 93 9.92 11.31 -6.86
N PHE A 94 8.98 10.97 -7.76
CA PHE A 94 9.36 10.51 -9.10
C PHE A 94 10.07 11.58 -9.93
N LEU A 95 9.69 12.85 -9.79
CA LEU A 95 10.37 13.96 -10.45
C LEU A 95 11.80 14.12 -9.94
N VAL A 96 12.01 14.14 -8.62
CA VAL A 96 13.34 14.20 -8.00
C VAL A 96 14.18 12.99 -8.42
N TRP A 97 13.58 11.80 -8.46
CA TRP A 97 14.25 10.59 -8.92
C TRP A 97 14.68 10.73 -10.39
N LYS A 98 13.79 11.21 -11.27
CA LYS A 98 14.09 11.46 -12.69
C LYS A 98 15.20 12.50 -12.87
N LEU A 99 15.16 13.59 -12.11
CA LEU A 99 16.15 14.66 -12.18
C LEU A 99 17.51 14.25 -11.61
N SER A 100 17.53 13.27 -10.70
CA SER A 100 18.77 12.74 -10.14
C SER A 100 19.55 11.86 -11.14
N GLY A 101 18.99 11.56 -12.32
CA GLY A 101 19.63 10.71 -13.33
C GLY A 101 19.74 9.24 -12.92
N MET A 102 19.02 8.85 -11.89
CA MET A 102 19.09 7.54 -11.25
C MET A 102 18.17 6.53 -11.96
N THR A 103 18.54 5.24 -11.93
CA THR A 103 17.79 4.20 -12.64
C THR A 103 16.46 3.92 -11.96
N PHE A 104 15.40 3.83 -12.77
CA PHE A 104 14.08 3.38 -12.33
C PHE A 104 13.96 1.85 -12.32
N GLN A 105 15.01 1.13 -12.73
CA GLN A 105 15.02 -0.32 -12.74
C GLN A 105 15.30 -0.86 -11.33
N ILE A 106 14.35 -1.61 -10.78
CA ILE A 106 14.45 -2.22 -9.44
C ILE A 106 15.70 -3.10 -9.28
N ARG A 107 16.21 -3.68 -10.37
CA ARG A 107 17.37 -4.58 -10.35
C ARG A 107 18.70 -3.87 -10.15
N ASP A 108 18.76 -2.56 -10.42
CA ASP A 108 19.99 -1.77 -10.42
C ASP A 108 20.02 -0.73 -9.29
N ILE A 109 19.12 -0.85 -8.31
CA ILE A 109 19.11 -0.01 -7.11
C ILE A 109 20.24 -0.48 -6.19
N VAL A 110 21.42 0.13 -6.34
CA VAL A 110 22.65 -0.26 -5.62
C VAL A 110 23.22 0.83 -4.72
N THR A 111 22.72 2.07 -4.84
CA THR A 111 23.19 3.19 -4.03
C THR A 111 22.22 3.50 -2.90
N PHE A 112 22.75 3.97 -1.77
CA PHE A 112 21.93 4.39 -0.62
C PHE A 112 20.89 5.46 -0.99
N ARG A 113 21.23 6.36 -1.92
CA ARG A 113 20.32 7.42 -2.38
C ARG A 113 19.17 6.84 -3.21
N ASP A 114 19.46 5.90 -4.10
CA ASP A 114 18.46 5.18 -4.89
C ASP A 114 17.52 4.38 -3.98
N GLU A 115 18.08 3.65 -3.02
CA GLU A 115 17.29 2.87 -2.06
C GLU A 115 16.40 3.78 -1.21
N ALA A 116 16.90 4.93 -0.75
CA ALA A 116 16.11 5.87 0.04
C ALA A 116 14.92 6.45 -0.74
N LEU A 117 15.11 6.84 -2.00
CA LEU A 117 14.01 7.30 -2.86
C LEU A 117 13.01 6.18 -3.16
N PHE A 118 13.52 4.97 -3.43
CA PHE A 118 12.68 3.78 -3.65
C PHE A 118 11.79 3.48 -2.45
N TRP A 119 12.36 3.41 -1.25
CA TRP A 119 11.59 3.14 -0.03
C TRP A 119 10.65 4.29 0.34
N SER A 120 11.02 5.53 0.02
CA SER A 120 10.12 6.69 0.18
C SER A 120 8.91 6.58 -0.76
N ALA A 121 9.14 6.24 -2.04
CA ALA A 121 8.07 6.00 -2.99
C ALA A 121 7.15 4.85 -2.55
N ILE A 122 7.71 3.76 -2.00
CA ILE A 122 6.93 2.65 -1.45
C ILE A 122 6.07 3.10 -0.27
N LEU A 123 6.63 3.82 0.69
CA LEU A 123 5.88 4.30 1.86
C LEU A 123 4.72 5.20 1.44
N VAL A 124 4.98 6.18 0.55
CA VAL A 124 3.96 7.09 0.05
C VAL A 124 2.92 6.33 -0.77
N SER A 125 3.33 5.35 -1.58
CA SER A 125 2.42 4.50 -2.34
C SER A 125 1.53 3.62 -1.45
N ASN A 126 2.05 3.10 -0.33
CA ASN A 126 1.25 2.33 0.63
C ASN A 126 0.21 3.22 1.31
N THR A 127 0.64 4.41 1.74
CA THR A 127 -0.23 5.41 2.36
C THR A 127 -1.33 5.84 1.37
N LEU A 128 -0.94 6.14 0.12
CA LEU A 128 -1.86 6.48 -0.96
C LEU A 128 -2.84 5.35 -1.25
N GLY A 129 -2.39 4.10 -1.20
CA GLY A 129 -3.25 2.94 -1.44
C GLY A 129 -4.41 2.87 -0.46
N THR A 130 -4.16 3.02 0.84
CA THR A 130 -5.22 3.08 1.85
C THR A 130 -6.09 4.32 1.67
N SER A 131 -5.49 5.51 1.52
CA SER A 131 -6.25 6.76 1.39
C SER A 131 -7.16 6.77 0.17
N MET A 132 -6.64 6.31 -0.98
CA MET A 132 -7.39 6.22 -2.24
C MET A 132 -8.41 5.09 -2.20
N GLY A 133 -8.10 3.95 -1.57
CA GLY A 133 -9.05 2.85 -1.43
C GLY A 133 -10.27 3.24 -0.60
N ASP A 134 -10.03 3.88 0.54
CA ASP A 134 -11.08 4.41 1.42
C ASP A 134 -11.84 5.55 0.73
N PHE A 135 -11.15 6.45 0.00
CA PHE A 135 -11.80 7.48 -0.80
C PHE A 135 -12.78 6.89 -1.84
N LEU A 136 -12.29 5.93 -2.63
CA LEU A 136 -13.09 5.26 -3.66
C LEU A 136 -14.29 4.53 -3.04
N SER A 137 -14.13 3.97 -1.86
CA SER A 137 -15.18 3.14 -1.27
C SER A 137 -16.21 3.93 -0.46
N ASP A 138 -15.77 4.86 0.38
CA ASP A 138 -16.64 5.56 1.34
C ASP A 138 -17.05 6.98 0.87
N SER A 139 -16.22 7.66 0.07
CA SER A 139 -16.46 9.08 -0.29
C SER A 139 -16.87 9.32 -1.74
N SER A 140 -16.54 8.41 -2.66
CA SER A 140 -16.81 8.61 -4.11
C SER A 140 -18.24 8.25 -4.54
N GLY A 141 -18.98 7.54 -3.69
CA GLY A 141 -20.30 6.99 -4.02
C GLY A 141 -20.28 5.68 -4.83
N LEU A 142 -19.10 5.16 -5.20
CA LEU A 142 -18.97 3.90 -5.96
C LEU A 142 -19.17 2.65 -5.10
N GLY A 143 -19.03 2.76 -3.77
CA GLY A 143 -19.01 1.62 -2.86
C GLY A 143 -17.76 0.74 -3.03
N TYR A 144 -17.63 -0.28 -2.19
CA TYR A 144 -16.43 -1.15 -2.17
C TYR A 144 -16.27 -1.93 -3.50
N ALA A 145 -17.36 -2.52 -4.02
CA ALA A 145 -17.36 -3.23 -5.30
C ALA A 145 -17.00 -2.32 -6.49
N GLY A 146 -17.60 -1.13 -6.55
CA GLY A 146 -17.35 -0.18 -7.64
C GLY A 146 -15.92 0.35 -7.65
N GLY A 147 -15.37 0.64 -6.46
CA GLY A 147 -13.96 1.01 -6.31
C GLY A 147 -13.01 -0.09 -6.78
N ALA A 148 -13.22 -1.33 -6.34
CA ALA A 148 -12.41 -2.48 -6.74
C ALA A 148 -12.47 -2.73 -8.27
N LEU A 149 -13.67 -2.64 -8.86
CA LEU A 149 -13.87 -2.79 -10.30
C LEU A 149 -13.17 -1.68 -11.10
N LEU A 150 -13.26 -0.43 -10.65
CA LEU A 150 -12.60 0.70 -11.30
C LEU A 150 -11.08 0.50 -11.32
N VAL A 151 -10.46 0.20 -10.18
CA VAL A 151 -9.00 0.02 -10.11
C VAL A 151 -8.57 -1.20 -10.94
N THR A 152 -9.34 -2.29 -10.90
CA THR A 152 -9.08 -3.48 -11.73
C THR A 152 -9.19 -3.16 -13.22
N GLY A 153 -10.19 -2.40 -13.64
CA GLY A 153 -10.37 -1.97 -15.02
C GLY A 153 -9.20 -1.14 -15.52
N VAL A 154 -8.71 -0.20 -14.71
CA VAL A 154 -7.51 0.59 -15.03
C VAL A 154 -6.28 -0.30 -15.17
N LEU A 155 -6.07 -1.29 -14.30
CA LEU A 155 -4.95 -2.24 -14.41
C LEU A 155 -5.03 -3.07 -15.69
N VAL A 156 -6.22 -3.50 -16.13
CA VAL A 156 -6.41 -4.21 -17.40
C VAL A 156 -6.05 -3.33 -18.59
N VAL A 157 -6.45 -2.05 -18.56
CA VAL A 157 -6.07 -1.07 -19.60
C VAL A 157 -4.56 -0.88 -19.63
N LEU A 158 -3.90 -0.75 -18.47
CA LEU A 158 -2.43 -0.65 -18.42
C LEU A 158 -1.75 -1.90 -18.99
N MET A 159 -2.28 -3.10 -18.69
CA MET A 159 -1.76 -4.35 -19.26
C MET A 159 -1.91 -4.39 -20.79
N ALA A 160 -2.99 -3.85 -21.34
CA ALA A 160 -3.15 -3.72 -22.79
C ALA A 160 -2.15 -2.71 -23.38
N LEU A 161 -1.93 -1.58 -22.68
CA LEU A 161 -0.97 -0.55 -23.08
C LEU A 161 0.49 -1.02 -23.00
N MET A 162 0.82 -2.03 -22.19
CA MET A 162 2.16 -2.64 -22.18
C MET A 162 2.55 -3.26 -23.54
N LYS A 163 1.57 -3.55 -24.40
CA LYS A 163 1.84 -4.04 -25.77
C LYS A 163 2.02 -2.90 -26.77
N ALA A 164 1.72 -1.66 -26.38
CA ALA A 164 1.86 -0.50 -27.24
C ALA A 164 3.28 0.10 -27.12
N PRO A 165 3.99 0.34 -28.23
CA PRO A 165 5.36 0.87 -28.20
C PRO A 165 5.43 2.36 -27.80
N ALA A 166 4.30 3.03 -27.60
CA ALA A 166 4.24 4.47 -27.36
C ALA A 166 4.60 4.89 -25.91
N VAL A 167 4.48 3.99 -24.94
CA VAL A 167 4.69 4.31 -23.52
C VAL A 167 5.84 3.46 -22.95
N PRO A 168 6.81 4.06 -22.24
CA PRO A 168 7.88 3.29 -21.63
C PRO A 168 7.33 2.30 -20.60
N ASN A 169 7.70 1.03 -20.73
CA ASN A 169 7.26 -0.06 -19.85
C ASN A 169 7.57 0.20 -18.37
N VAL A 170 8.64 0.94 -18.08
CA VAL A 170 9.01 1.35 -16.72
C VAL A 170 7.94 2.24 -16.10
N LEU A 171 7.38 3.18 -16.86
CA LEU A 171 6.32 4.06 -16.37
C LEU A 171 5.04 3.26 -16.13
N LEU A 172 4.64 2.40 -17.07
CA LEU A 172 3.47 1.53 -16.93
C LEU A 172 3.62 0.61 -15.71
N PHE A 173 4.82 0.08 -15.47
CA PHE A 173 5.13 -0.71 -14.29
C PHE A 173 4.90 0.07 -12.99
N TRP A 174 5.43 1.30 -12.89
CA TRP A 174 5.27 2.10 -11.68
C TRP A 174 3.81 2.50 -11.42
N ILE A 175 3.07 2.84 -12.47
CA ILE A 175 1.63 3.14 -12.34
C ILE A 175 0.88 1.88 -11.87
N ALA A 176 1.12 0.73 -12.50
CA ALA A 176 0.49 -0.53 -12.09
C ALA A 176 0.87 -0.91 -10.66
N PHE A 177 2.15 -0.77 -10.29
CA PHE A 177 2.64 -1.02 -8.94
C PHE A 177 1.91 -0.16 -7.91
N VAL A 178 1.78 1.15 -8.15
CA VAL A 178 1.07 2.06 -7.25
C VAL A 178 -0.41 1.69 -7.15
N LEU A 179 -1.06 1.36 -8.28
CA LEU A 179 -2.49 1.00 -8.32
C LEU A 179 -2.82 -0.37 -7.71
N THR A 180 -1.85 -1.28 -7.60
CA THR A 180 -2.09 -2.56 -6.90
C THR A 180 -2.36 -2.36 -5.40
N ARG A 181 -1.89 -1.25 -4.81
CA ARG A 181 -2.11 -0.92 -3.39
C ARG A 181 -3.56 -0.55 -3.08
N PRO A 182 -4.19 0.44 -3.76
CA PRO A 182 -5.61 0.74 -3.57
C PRO A 182 -6.51 -0.42 -4.01
N LEU A 183 -6.09 -1.23 -4.99
CA LEU A 183 -6.82 -2.46 -5.30
C LEU A 183 -6.83 -3.42 -4.10
N GLY A 184 -5.69 -3.63 -3.45
CA GLY A 184 -5.60 -4.50 -2.29
C GLY A 184 -6.49 -4.04 -1.13
N ALA A 185 -6.52 -2.73 -0.87
CA ALA A 185 -7.40 -2.13 0.14
C ALA A 185 -8.88 -2.33 -0.21
N THR A 186 -9.29 -1.90 -1.41
CA THR A 186 -10.70 -1.99 -1.85
C THR A 186 -11.19 -3.43 -1.99
N ALA A 187 -10.35 -4.36 -2.47
CA ALA A 187 -10.70 -5.77 -2.56
C ALA A 187 -10.80 -6.44 -1.17
N GLY A 188 -9.91 -6.09 -0.23
CA GLY A 188 -10.00 -6.57 1.14
C GLY A 188 -11.25 -6.06 1.86
N ASP A 189 -11.58 -4.78 1.67
CA ASP A 189 -12.81 -4.20 2.21
C ASP A 189 -14.07 -4.76 1.52
N PHE A 190 -14.00 -5.02 0.21
CA PHE A 190 -15.08 -5.70 -0.51
C PHE A 190 -15.40 -7.07 0.11
N LEU A 191 -14.41 -7.83 0.56
CA LEU A 191 -14.66 -9.13 1.20
C LEU A 191 -15.24 -8.97 2.63
N THR A 192 -14.74 -8.00 3.39
CA THR A 192 -15.03 -7.89 4.83
C THR A 192 -16.26 -7.07 5.19
N LYS A 193 -16.62 -6.06 4.39
CA LYS A 193 -17.63 -5.05 4.74
C LYS A 193 -19.06 -5.48 4.39
N PRO A 194 -20.08 -4.88 5.01
CA PRO A 194 -21.48 -5.26 4.79
C PRO A 194 -21.97 -5.06 3.35
N ALA A 195 -22.92 -5.89 2.94
CA ALA A 195 -23.55 -5.82 1.61
C ALA A 195 -24.21 -4.47 1.30
N ALA A 196 -24.70 -3.76 2.31
CA ALA A 196 -25.31 -2.43 2.15
C ALA A 196 -24.34 -1.37 1.60
N LYS A 197 -23.02 -1.54 1.79
CA LYS A 197 -21.98 -0.67 1.20
C LYS A 197 -21.31 -1.29 -0.04
N GLY A 198 -21.87 -2.38 -0.56
CA GLY A 198 -21.33 -3.12 -1.70
C GLY A 198 -20.19 -4.08 -1.35
N GLY A 199 -20.09 -4.56 -0.11
CA GLY A 199 -19.19 -5.67 0.27
C GLY A 199 -19.89 -7.03 0.31
N LEU A 200 -19.15 -8.10 0.66
CA LEU A 200 -19.64 -9.48 0.71
C LEU A 200 -19.97 -9.97 2.12
N ASP A 201 -19.72 -9.14 3.14
CA ASP A 201 -20.04 -9.42 4.55
C ASP A 201 -19.47 -10.75 5.08
N LEU A 202 -18.31 -11.18 4.56
CA LEU A 202 -17.66 -12.42 5.00
C LEU A 202 -17.00 -12.28 6.39
N GLY A 203 -16.96 -11.05 6.92
CA GLY A 203 -16.21 -10.69 8.11
C GLY A 203 -14.71 -10.93 7.96
N THR A 204 -13.96 -10.71 9.04
CA THR A 204 -12.49 -10.87 9.05
C THR A 204 -12.06 -12.32 8.84
N VAL A 205 -12.80 -13.27 9.43
CA VAL A 205 -12.45 -14.70 9.36
C VAL A 205 -12.71 -15.27 7.97
N GLY A 206 -13.89 -15.01 7.39
CA GLY A 206 -14.22 -15.49 6.04
C GLY A 206 -13.33 -14.88 4.97
N SER A 207 -13.04 -13.59 5.07
CA SER A 207 -12.11 -12.92 4.14
C SER A 207 -10.69 -13.48 4.22
N SER A 208 -10.20 -13.75 5.43
CA SER A 208 -8.88 -14.37 5.63
C SER A 208 -8.81 -15.78 5.02
N ALA A 209 -9.88 -16.57 5.17
CA ALA A 209 -9.96 -17.91 4.57
C ALA A 209 -9.92 -17.84 3.04
N VAL A 210 -10.69 -16.93 2.43
CA VAL A 210 -10.68 -16.73 0.97
C VAL A 210 -9.28 -16.33 0.48
N LEU A 211 -8.64 -15.36 1.13
CA LEU A 211 -7.29 -14.91 0.77
C LEU A 211 -6.26 -16.04 0.92
N LEU A 212 -6.36 -16.87 1.96
CA LEU A 212 -5.49 -18.03 2.13
C LEU A 212 -5.68 -19.06 1.02
N VAL A 213 -6.93 -19.39 0.65
CA VAL A 213 -7.21 -20.32 -0.44
C VAL A 213 -6.63 -19.82 -1.76
N VAL A 214 -6.82 -18.52 -2.07
CA VAL A 214 -6.25 -17.90 -3.27
C VAL A 214 -4.72 -17.95 -3.25
N LEU A 215 -4.09 -17.63 -2.11
CA LEU A 215 -2.64 -17.68 -1.94
C LEU A 215 -2.09 -19.09 -2.20
N PHE A 216 -2.64 -20.11 -1.54
CA PHE A 216 -2.20 -21.49 -1.73
C PHE A 216 -2.44 -21.98 -3.15
N GLY A 217 -3.57 -21.60 -3.78
CA GLY A 217 -3.86 -21.92 -5.18
C GLY A 217 -2.83 -21.32 -6.15
N LEU A 218 -2.47 -20.05 -5.97
CA LEU A 218 -1.46 -19.37 -6.77
C LEU A 218 -0.07 -19.96 -6.56
N MET A 219 0.30 -20.28 -5.31
CA MET A 219 1.57 -20.94 -5.00
C MET A 219 1.66 -22.33 -5.65
N ALA A 220 0.60 -23.13 -5.55
CA ALA A 220 0.54 -24.45 -6.19
C ALA A 220 0.68 -24.33 -7.72
N HIS A 221 -0.05 -23.39 -8.34
CA HIS A 221 0.05 -23.14 -9.78
C HIS A 221 1.45 -22.66 -10.21
N ALA A 222 2.07 -21.76 -9.44
CA ALA A 222 3.43 -21.29 -9.70
C ALA A 222 4.44 -22.44 -9.61
N GLN A 223 4.34 -23.27 -8.57
CA GLN A 223 5.21 -24.43 -8.40
C GLN A 223 5.03 -25.46 -9.52
N VAL A 224 3.80 -25.71 -9.99
CA VAL A 224 3.55 -26.60 -11.14
C VAL A 224 4.16 -26.03 -12.42
N ARG A 225 4.03 -24.73 -12.67
CA ARG A 225 4.65 -24.06 -13.84
C ARG A 225 6.16 -24.15 -13.80
N GLU A 226 6.77 -23.92 -12.65
CA GLU A 226 8.22 -23.98 -12.50
C GLU A 226 8.74 -25.40 -12.74
N ARG A 227 8.09 -26.42 -12.16
CA ARG A 227 8.43 -27.83 -12.41
C ARG A 227 8.31 -28.21 -13.89
N ARG A 228 7.26 -27.78 -14.58
CA ARG A 228 7.08 -28.01 -16.02
C ARG A 228 8.16 -27.33 -16.86
N THR A 229 8.55 -26.12 -16.48
CA THR A 229 9.58 -25.35 -17.20
C THR A 229 10.96 -25.95 -17.01
N SER A 230 11.27 -26.42 -15.79
CA SER A 230 12.52 -27.12 -15.48
C SER A 230 12.59 -28.50 -16.16
N ALA A 231 11.49 -29.24 -16.21
CA ALA A 231 11.41 -30.52 -16.92
C ALA A 231 11.51 -30.38 -18.45
N ALA A 232 11.07 -29.25 -19.02
CA ALA A 232 11.22 -28.95 -20.45
C ALA A 232 12.62 -28.47 -20.84
N ARG A 233 13.48 -28.14 -19.85
CA ARG A 233 14.88 -27.72 -20.05
C ARG A 233 15.89 -28.83 -19.78
N ALA A 234 15.45 -29.96 -19.22
CA ALA A 234 16.25 -31.16 -18.95
C ALA A 234 16.10 -32.16 -20.10
#